data_AF-A0A543P186-F1
#
_entry.id   AF-A0A543P186-F1
#
_cell.length_a   1.000
_cell.length_b   1.000
_cell.length_c   1.000
_cell.angle_alpha   90.00
_cell.angle_beta   90.00
_cell.angle_gamma   90.00
#
_symmetry.space_group_name_H-M   'P 1'
#
loop_
_entity.id
_entity.type
_entity.pdbx_description
1 polymer ?
#
loop_
_entity_poly.entity_id
_entity_poly.type
_entity_poly.pdbx_seq_one_letter_code
_entity_poly.pdbx_strand_id
1 'polypeptide(L)'
;MLACLALAVVLAPPGLLGGRDAVTQGGLESASHFRTWWWAEWFSKSTTDSLRGRAVKATPVEARGTARKAAGQRVSSSAATSSSRRADDARETARSTTATAPSTAGGARKTGSADPTRGPAPTAEQGADSVGSAPATAGSARTGLARTGSSSSEGILLSPAELMALPTSGPGWDAIMARVAKPYGGSYTLGTREDANKDVLAHALAGARLDNDAYKGFVRDKVERIMTAPRNDGDLLATLRQLQTYVVSADLIDLASFDPALDARFRTWLAAEVRFSYSGGGGGGSVISNHDKKPNNYGTHAGATRVAAAIYLGDDAELQAARDVWYGWATGDPAYSHTTRKWTGTSWQCDPNRPAGINGAGCARDGQSLDGVIPEDQVRCGEFSRTPCETNYIHGATDGMTLAFWMLARQGEDPWAWGDHAALRQMQWKYANGQAPYSGFRWQIPVIEAAYGVDFAGNTADATSTNFGFADWWAQ
;
A
#
# COMPACT_ATOMS: atom_id res chain seq x y z
N MET A 1 14.21 -35.18 29.79
CA MET A 1 14.17 -36.53 29.16
C MET A 1 12.80 -37.15 29.41
N LEU A 2 12.52 -38.30 28.77
CA LEU A 2 11.29 -39.10 28.79
C LEU A 2 10.71 -39.39 30.20
N ALA A 3 9.43 -39.75 30.38
CA ALA A 3 8.22 -39.69 29.53
C ALA A 3 6.95 -40.11 30.34
N CYS A 4 5.79 -40.06 29.67
CA CYS A 4 4.46 -40.61 30.01
C CYS A 4 3.67 -39.85 31.11
N LEU A 5 2.46 -39.30 30.87
CA LEU A 5 1.26 -39.71 30.10
C LEU A 5 0.34 -40.66 30.88
N ALA A 6 -0.77 -40.11 31.39
CA ALA A 6 -1.94 -40.81 31.88
C ALA A 6 -3.19 -40.03 31.47
N LEU A 7 -4.18 -40.71 30.88
CA LEU A 7 -5.42 -40.13 30.37
C LEU A 7 -6.58 -40.49 31.32
N ALA A 8 -7.42 -39.51 31.69
CA ALA A 8 -8.59 -39.73 32.54
C ALA A 8 -9.88 -39.45 31.77
N VAL A 9 -10.62 -40.52 31.42
CA VAL A 9 -11.95 -40.44 30.82
C VAL A 9 -13.00 -40.42 31.94
N VAL A 10 -13.92 -39.46 31.91
CA VAL A 10 -15.07 -39.41 32.82
C VAL A 10 -16.28 -40.05 32.13
N LEU A 11 -16.87 -41.06 32.77
CA LEU A 11 -18.08 -41.75 32.33
C LEU A 11 -19.34 -41.06 32.90
N ALA A 12 -20.41 -41.00 32.11
CA ALA A 12 -21.73 -40.57 32.53
C ALA A 12 -22.70 -41.77 32.68
N PRO A 13 -23.62 -41.77 33.68
CA PRO A 13 -24.61 -42.83 33.86
C PRO A 13 -25.89 -42.62 32.99
N PRO A 14 -26.69 -43.67 32.70
CA PRO A 14 -27.77 -43.61 31.70
C PRO A 14 -29.22 -43.61 32.25
N GLY A 15 -30.14 -43.10 31.42
CA GLY A 15 -31.60 -43.29 31.45
C GLY A 15 -32.20 -42.67 30.17
N LEU A 16 -32.90 -43.36 29.25
CA LEU A 16 -34.18 -44.09 29.36
C LEU A 16 -35.36 -43.14 29.69
N LEU A 17 -36.45 -43.01 28.90
CA LEU A 17 -36.86 -43.73 27.67
C LEU A 17 -37.89 -42.91 26.84
N GLY A 18 -37.89 -43.11 25.51
CA GLY A 18 -39.05 -42.89 24.61
C GLY A 18 -39.20 -41.50 23.97
N GLY A 19 -39.47 -41.37 22.66
CA GLY A 19 -39.39 -42.37 21.58
C GLY A 19 -40.26 -42.06 20.35
N ARG A 20 -39.79 -42.50 19.17
CA ARG A 20 -40.49 -42.55 17.86
C ARG A 20 -40.84 -41.19 17.21
N ASP A 21 -40.86 -41.03 15.88
CA ASP A 21 -40.64 -41.98 14.76
C ASP A 21 -39.54 -41.49 13.79
N ALA A 22 -39.25 -42.27 12.73
CA ALA A 22 -38.08 -42.10 11.85
C ALA A 22 -38.44 -41.85 10.38
N VAL A 23 -37.58 -41.11 9.67
CA VAL A 23 -37.36 -41.23 8.22
C VAL A 23 -35.84 -41.21 7.94
N THR A 24 -35.43 -42.02 6.97
CA THR A 24 -34.06 -42.20 6.44
C THR A 24 -33.55 -40.94 5.70
N GLN A 25 -32.27 -40.65 5.43
CA GLN A 25 -30.92 -41.22 5.60
C GLN A 25 -30.16 -40.88 4.30
N GLY A 26 -28.88 -40.50 4.41
CA GLY A 26 -28.04 -40.03 3.30
C GLY A 26 -27.79 -38.53 3.40
N GLY A 27 -26.56 -38.02 3.49
CA GLY A 27 -25.22 -38.61 3.41
C GLY A 27 -24.28 -37.42 3.17
N LEU A 28 -23.60 -36.91 4.19
CA LEU A 28 -22.24 -37.27 4.62
C LEU A 28 -21.13 -36.99 3.58
N GLU A 29 -20.04 -36.41 4.10
CA GLU A 29 -18.69 -36.26 3.53
C GLU A 29 -18.44 -35.29 2.36
N SER A 30 -17.89 -34.11 2.70
CA SER A 30 -16.71 -33.51 2.01
C SER A 30 -16.12 -32.28 2.73
N ALA A 31 -16.05 -32.31 4.07
CA ALA A 31 -15.52 -31.20 4.88
C ALA A 31 -14.00 -31.31 5.17
N SER A 32 -13.14 -31.25 4.14
CA SER A 32 -11.67 -31.36 4.34
C SER A 32 -10.78 -30.93 3.17
N HIS A 33 -10.76 -29.65 2.78
CA HIS A 33 -9.70 -29.14 1.87
C HIS A 33 -9.21 -27.68 2.08
N PHE A 34 -9.10 -27.22 3.33
CA PHE A 34 -8.24 -26.06 3.64
C PHE A 34 -6.75 -26.45 3.52
N ARG A 35 -6.19 -26.36 2.30
CA ARG A 35 -4.75 -26.51 2.05
C ARG A 35 -4.08 -25.13 1.93
N THR A 36 -3.03 -24.92 2.71
CA THR A 36 -2.27 -23.68 2.82
C THR A 36 -1.54 -23.32 1.53
N TRP A 37 -2.11 -22.42 0.72
CA TRP A 37 -1.43 -21.72 -0.38
C TRP A 37 -0.79 -20.39 0.06
N TRP A 38 -0.21 -20.39 1.26
CA TRP A 38 0.72 -19.36 1.75
C TRP A 38 1.94 -20.08 2.29
N TRP A 39 3.13 -19.79 1.74
CA TRP A 39 4.48 -19.87 2.34
C TRP A 39 5.62 -19.79 1.29
N ALA A 40 5.38 -20.19 0.03
CA ALA A 40 6.46 -20.52 -0.91
C ALA A 40 7.34 -19.35 -1.40
N GLU A 41 6.77 -18.19 -1.75
CA GLU A 41 7.56 -17.08 -2.31
C GLU A 41 8.32 -16.23 -1.26
N TRP A 42 8.00 -16.37 0.03
CA TRP A 42 8.44 -15.39 1.05
C TRP A 42 9.88 -15.57 1.55
N PHE A 43 10.59 -16.63 1.13
CA PHE A 43 11.96 -16.92 1.60
C PHE A 43 12.98 -17.35 0.51
N SER A 44 12.60 -17.39 -0.78
CA SER A 44 13.43 -18.00 -1.83
C SER A 44 14.65 -17.16 -2.30
N LYS A 45 15.00 -16.05 -1.63
CA LYS A 45 16.11 -15.15 -2.03
C LYS A 45 16.97 -14.60 -0.88
N SER A 46 17.35 -15.41 0.11
CA SER A 46 18.29 -14.95 1.15
C SER A 46 19.22 -16.00 1.80
N THR A 47 19.60 -17.11 1.14
CA THR A 47 20.67 -18.00 1.67
C THR A 47 21.37 -18.87 0.60
N THR A 48 22.21 -18.28 -0.25
CA THR A 48 23.17 -19.04 -1.09
C THR A 48 24.44 -18.24 -1.43
N ASP A 49 25.25 -17.90 -0.41
CA ASP A 49 26.72 -18.06 -0.46
C ASP A 49 27.39 -17.62 0.85
N SER A 50 27.94 -18.59 1.61
CA SER A 50 29.11 -18.46 2.51
C SER A 50 29.22 -19.67 3.46
N LEU A 51 29.62 -20.84 2.94
CA LEU A 51 30.15 -21.94 3.77
C LEU A 51 31.28 -22.71 3.06
N ARG A 52 32.50 -22.16 3.13
CA ARG A 52 33.75 -22.92 3.02
C ARG A 52 34.56 -22.69 4.30
N GLY A 53 34.44 -23.56 5.30
CA GLY A 53 35.09 -23.35 6.61
C GLY A 53 35.11 -24.61 7.48
N ARG A 54 36.28 -25.28 7.51
CA ARG A 54 36.56 -26.54 8.23
C ARG A 54 36.05 -26.59 9.68
N ALA A 55 35.52 -27.76 10.08
CA ALA A 55 35.26 -28.07 11.48
C ALA A 55 36.55 -28.30 12.29
N VAL A 56 36.50 -27.94 13.58
CA VAL A 56 37.46 -28.36 14.62
C VAL A 56 36.65 -28.85 15.83
N LYS A 57 37.13 -29.89 16.51
CA LYS A 57 36.44 -30.51 17.65
C LYS A 57 36.46 -29.62 18.89
N ALA A 58 35.41 -29.71 19.70
CA ALA A 58 35.41 -29.26 21.09
C ALA A 58 35.22 -30.46 22.04
N THR A 59 35.93 -30.45 23.16
CA THR A 59 35.73 -31.36 24.31
C THR A 59 35.40 -30.52 25.56
N PRO A 60 34.55 -31.02 26.48
CA PRO A 60 34.07 -30.24 27.61
C PRO A 60 35.07 -30.21 28.76
N VAL A 61 35.00 -29.15 29.58
CA VAL A 61 35.61 -29.05 30.91
C VAL A 61 34.58 -28.44 31.87
N GLU A 62 34.65 -28.84 33.15
CA GLU A 62 33.61 -28.64 34.16
C GLU A 62 33.48 -27.19 34.67
N ALA A 63 32.33 -26.90 35.27
CA ALA A 63 32.12 -25.68 36.05
C ALA A 63 32.46 -25.88 37.54
N ARG A 64 33.28 -24.98 38.10
CA ARG A 64 33.32 -24.66 39.54
C ARG A 64 33.43 -23.14 39.68
N GLY A 65 32.60 -22.55 40.53
CA GLY A 65 32.61 -21.11 40.78
C GLY A 65 33.06 -20.75 42.20
N THR A 66 33.27 -19.46 42.44
CA THR A 66 33.22 -18.82 43.77
C THR A 66 33.05 -17.31 43.58
N ALA A 67 32.47 -16.64 44.58
CA ALA A 67 32.26 -15.20 44.56
C ALA A 67 33.21 -14.46 45.52
N ARG A 68 33.57 -13.20 45.22
CA ARG A 68 33.85 -12.17 46.25
C ARG A 68 33.83 -10.72 45.74
N LYS A 69 33.85 -9.81 46.71
CA LYS A 69 33.46 -8.39 46.65
C LYS A 69 34.63 -7.41 46.35
N ALA A 70 34.27 -6.36 45.60
CA ALA A 70 34.49 -4.92 45.89
C ALA A 70 35.89 -4.26 45.80
N ALA A 71 35.83 -2.92 45.97
CA ALA A 71 36.88 -1.91 46.11
C ALA A 71 37.70 -1.58 44.86
N GLY A 72 37.39 -0.42 44.25
CA GLY A 72 38.22 0.20 43.20
C GLY A 72 39.19 1.25 43.76
N GLN A 73 39.97 1.86 42.87
CA GLN A 73 40.86 2.98 43.21
C GLN A 73 40.98 3.96 42.04
N ARG A 74 41.06 5.26 42.33
CA ARG A 74 41.52 6.29 41.39
C ARG A 74 43.03 6.45 41.54
N VAL A 75 43.76 6.63 40.44
CA VAL A 75 44.82 7.65 40.28
C VAL A 75 44.79 8.15 38.82
N SER A 76 45.14 9.42 38.61
CA SER A 76 45.14 10.13 37.33
C SER A 76 46.56 10.42 36.84
N SER A 77 46.78 10.46 35.51
CA SER A 77 47.89 11.22 34.93
C SER A 77 47.65 11.67 33.47
N SER A 78 48.10 12.91 33.22
CA SER A 78 48.47 13.58 31.95
C SER A 78 48.69 12.70 30.71
N ALA A 79 48.14 12.97 29.52
CA ALA A 79 48.21 14.18 28.69
C ALA A 79 49.56 14.40 27.95
N ALA A 80 49.52 14.42 26.61
CA ALA A 80 50.47 15.10 25.71
C ALA A 80 49.97 15.14 24.23
N THR A 81 50.31 16.24 23.56
CA THR A 81 50.60 16.48 22.11
C THR A 81 50.60 15.33 21.07
N SER A 82 50.40 15.56 19.76
CA SER A 82 50.28 16.82 18.99
C SER A 82 49.66 16.66 17.59
N SER A 83 49.15 17.78 17.08
CA SER A 83 48.75 18.08 15.70
C SER A 83 49.88 18.15 14.66
N SER A 84 49.66 17.58 13.47
CA SER A 84 50.16 18.05 12.15
C SER A 84 49.56 17.14 11.05
N ARG A 85 49.51 17.45 9.74
CA ARG A 85 49.29 18.66 8.91
C ARG A 85 49.79 18.27 7.50
N ARG A 86 49.00 18.56 6.45
CA ARG A 86 49.31 18.42 5.00
C ARG A 86 49.40 16.95 4.51
N ALA A 87 48.87 16.54 3.36
CA ALA A 87 48.51 17.15 2.05
C ALA A 87 49.58 16.94 0.96
N ASP A 88 49.06 16.71 -0.27
CA ASP A 88 49.75 16.46 -1.54
C ASP A 88 50.54 15.12 -1.56
N ASP A 89 50.67 14.38 -2.66
CA ASP A 89 50.83 14.79 -4.07
C ASP A 89 50.26 13.73 -5.07
N ALA A 90 50.37 13.95 -6.38
CA ALA A 90 49.77 13.13 -7.45
C ALA A 90 50.79 12.49 -8.44
N ARG A 91 50.43 11.31 -8.99
CA ARG A 91 50.95 10.69 -10.23
C ARG A 91 50.03 9.51 -10.61
N GLU A 92 49.40 9.45 -11.77
CA GLU A 92 49.93 9.37 -13.15
C GLU A 92 50.60 8.02 -13.48
N THR A 93 49.94 7.23 -14.34
CA THR A 93 50.52 6.26 -15.28
C THR A 93 49.51 6.06 -16.42
N ALA A 94 49.99 5.74 -17.64
CA ALA A 94 49.15 5.73 -18.84
C ALA A 94 49.60 4.67 -19.87
N ARG A 95 48.73 4.41 -20.87
CA ARG A 95 48.88 3.45 -21.99
C ARG A 95 48.74 1.98 -21.53
N SER A 96 48.21 1.05 -22.34
CA SER A 96 48.36 0.93 -23.80
C SER A 96 47.09 0.49 -24.56
N THR A 97 47.18 0.53 -25.89
CA THR A 97 46.16 0.22 -26.90
C THR A 97 46.38 -1.12 -27.57
N THR A 98 45.29 -1.80 -27.97
CA THR A 98 45.21 -2.55 -29.24
C THR A 98 43.76 -2.74 -29.67
N ALA A 99 43.54 -2.82 -30.99
CA ALA A 99 42.25 -3.16 -31.59
C ALA A 99 42.47 -4.18 -32.71
N THR A 100 41.56 -5.15 -32.85
CA THR A 100 41.61 -6.13 -33.96
C THR A 100 40.21 -6.51 -34.45
N ALA A 101 40.00 -6.28 -35.74
CA ALA A 101 39.07 -6.94 -36.65
C ALA A 101 39.90 -7.26 -37.94
N PRO A 102 39.40 -7.88 -39.04
CA PRO A 102 38.00 -8.15 -39.40
C PRO A 102 37.77 -9.49 -40.18
N SER A 103 36.63 -9.57 -40.90
CA SER A 103 36.43 -10.31 -42.18
C SER A 103 36.11 -11.82 -42.11
N THR A 104 35.43 -12.48 -43.08
CA THR A 104 34.53 -12.03 -44.19
C THR A 104 33.68 -13.22 -44.75
N ALA A 105 32.73 -12.89 -45.64
CA ALA A 105 32.09 -13.74 -46.67
C ALA A 105 30.89 -14.65 -46.25
N GLY A 106 29.85 -14.80 -47.09
CA GLY A 106 29.53 -14.03 -48.31
C GLY A 106 28.44 -14.61 -49.23
N GLY A 107 27.69 -13.73 -49.92
CA GLY A 107 26.77 -14.04 -51.05
C GLY A 107 25.40 -14.64 -50.68
N ALA A 108 24.34 -14.56 -51.49
CA ALA A 108 24.06 -13.76 -52.71
C ALA A 108 22.51 -13.66 -52.89
N ARG A 109 21.88 -12.47 -52.99
CA ARG A 109 21.67 -11.60 -54.18
C ARG A 109 20.65 -12.12 -55.23
N LYS A 110 19.48 -11.47 -55.32
CA LYS A 110 18.64 -11.12 -56.51
C LYS A 110 17.30 -10.49 -56.03
N THR A 111 16.54 -9.61 -56.71
CA THR A 111 16.76 -8.42 -57.59
C THR A 111 15.38 -7.93 -58.09
N GLY A 112 15.14 -6.61 -58.23
CA GLY A 112 13.89 -6.02 -58.75
C GLY A 112 13.19 -5.15 -57.68
N SER A 113 13.02 -3.82 -57.77
CA SER A 113 13.06 -2.79 -58.84
C SER A 113 11.78 -2.61 -59.68
N ALA A 114 10.90 -1.69 -59.26
CA ALA A 114 10.35 -0.62 -60.12
C ALA A 114 9.46 0.37 -59.31
N ASP A 115 9.70 1.67 -59.48
CA ASP A 115 8.79 2.81 -59.28
C ASP A 115 8.96 3.67 -60.56
N PRO A 116 7.89 4.10 -61.26
CA PRO A 116 7.28 5.41 -60.96
C PRO A 116 5.77 5.54 -61.28
N THR A 117 5.09 6.58 -60.77
CA THR A 117 4.46 7.69 -61.56
C THR A 117 3.63 8.69 -60.72
N ARG A 118 3.25 9.84 -61.31
CA ARG A 118 2.54 10.97 -60.67
C ARG A 118 1.14 11.24 -61.25
N GLY A 119 0.17 11.51 -60.36
CA GLY A 119 -0.99 12.42 -60.59
C GLY A 119 -2.08 11.96 -61.58
N PRO A 120 -3.12 12.78 -61.83
CA PRO A 120 -3.38 14.15 -61.34
C PRO A 120 -4.63 14.24 -60.42
N ALA A 121 -5.13 15.46 -60.17
CA ALA A 121 -6.36 15.77 -59.42
C ALA A 121 -7.46 16.39 -60.32
N PRO A 122 -8.72 16.51 -59.85
CA PRO A 122 -9.75 17.38 -60.44
C PRO A 122 -10.24 18.51 -59.49
N THR A 123 -10.75 19.61 -60.07
CA THR A 123 -11.23 20.86 -59.43
C THR A 123 -12.16 21.59 -60.42
N ALA A 124 -13.21 22.36 -60.06
CA ALA A 124 -13.82 22.64 -58.74
C ALA A 124 -15.18 21.90 -58.60
N GLU A 125 -16.38 22.43 -58.31
CA GLU A 125 -16.97 23.78 -58.07
C GLU A 125 -17.88 23.66 -56.81
N GLN A 126 -18.03 24.63 -55.89
CA GLN A 126 -18.60 25.98 -56.00
C GLN A 126 -20.09 26.06 -56.41
N GLY A 127 -20.97 25.90 -55.41
CA GLY A 127 -22.30 26.50 -55.38
C GLY A 127 -22.43 27.27 -54.05
N ALA A 128 -22.76 28.56 -54.11
CA ALA A 128 -22.84 29.42 -52.93
C ALA A 128 -24.28 29.61 -52.49
N ASP A 129 -24.50 29.76 -51.18
CA ASP A 129 -25.36 30.84 -50.70
C ASP A 129 -24.98 31.29 -49.28
N SER A 130 -25.17 32.59 -49.04
CA SER A 130 -25.08 33.23 -47.71
C SER A 130 -26.51 33.56 -47.26
N VAL A 131 -26.86 33.83 -45.99
CA VAL A 131 -26.36 34.87 -45.07
C VAL A 131 -26.78 34.47 -43.64
N GLY A 132 -26.01 34.84 -42.60
CA GLY A 132 -26.47 34.62 -41.22
C GLY A 132 -25.44 34.84 -40.10
N SER A 133 -24.74 35.97 -40.05
CA SER A 133 -23.73 36.24 -39.02
C SER A 133 -24.30 36.89 -37.75
N ALA A 134 -24.14 36.22 -36.61
CA ALA A 134 -24.15 36.84 -35.27
C ALA A 134 -23.20 36.06 -34.33
N PRO A 135 -22.36 36.71 -33.51
CA PRO A 135 -21.34 36.02 -32.71
C PRO A 135 -21.86 35.56 -31.35
N ALA A 136 -21.47 34.35 -30.93
CA ALA A 136 -21.59 33.87 -29.54
C ALA A 136 -20.20 33.93 -28.87
N THR A 137 -20.08 34.72 -27.80
CA THR A 137 -18.80 35.10 -27.21
C THR A 137 -18.28 34.10 -26.17
N ALA A 138 -16.95 34.06 -26.04
CA ALA A 138 -16.17 33.79 -24.83
C ALA A 138 -16.58 32.63 -23.89
N GLY A 139 -15.72 31.60 -23.88
CA GLY A 139 -15.11 31.06 -22.67
C GLY A 139 -15.99 30.84 -21.44
N SER A 140 -16.52 29.61 -21.31
CA SER A 140 -17.01 29.09 -20.03
C SER A 140 -15.84 28.85 -19.07
N ALA A 141 -15.35 29.92 -18.46
CA ALA A 141 -14.45 29.84 -17.32
C ALA A 141 -15.20 29.16 -16.17
N ARG A 142 -14.70 28.01 -15.71
CA ARG A 142 -15.16 27.42 -14.46
C ARG A 142 -14.86 28.41 -13.34
N THR A 143 -15.87 29.15 -12.89
CA THR A 143 -15.79 29.93 -11.66
C THR A 143 -15.52 28.97 -10.51
N GLY A 144 -14.27 28.94 -10.05
CA GLY A 144 -13.92 28.21 -8.84
C GLY A 144 -14.80 28.70 -7.70
N LEU A 145 -15.56 27.78 -7.09
CA LEU A 145 -16.25 28.07 -5.84
C LEU A 145 -15.18 28.33 -4.79
N ALA A 146 -14.93 29.61 -4.50
CA ALA A 146 -14.04 30.00 -3.43
C ALA A 146 -14.56 29.34 -2.13
N ARG A 147 -13.75 28.49 -1.50
CA ARG A 147 -14.12 27.74 -0.29
C ARG A 147 -14.16 28.67 0.91
N THR A 148 -15.17 29.55 0.96
CA THR A 148 -15.39 30.55 2.02
C THR A 148 -15.92 29.88 3.28
N GLY A 149 -15.04 29.11 3.93
CA GLY A 149 -15.27 28.43 5.18
C GLY A 149 -13.93 28.04 5.77
N SER A 150 -13.57 28.68 6.89
CA SER A 150 -12.45 28.23 7.73
C SER A 150 -12.90 26.96 8.44
N SER A 151 -12.81 25.79 7.80
CA SER A 151 -13.06 24.54 8.50
C SER A 151 -12.04 24.41 9.64
N SER A 152 -12.54 24.13 10.84
CA SER A 152 -11.73 23.52 11.89
C SER A 152 -11.06 22.29 11.30
N SER A 153 -9.74 22.21 11.34
CA SER A 153 -8.95 21.25 10.56
C SER A 153 -9.54 19.85 10.63
N GLU A 154 -10.09 19.40 9.51
CA GLU A 154 -10.84 18.14 9.42
C GLU A 154 -9.95 16.91 9.65
N GLY A 155 -8.63 17.06 9.61
CA GLY A 155 -7.65 16.00 9.83
C GLY A 155 -7.64 14.99 8.69
N ILE A 156 -6.53 14.27 8.56
CA ILE A 156 -6.32 13.31 7.46
C ILE A 156 -7.22 12.08 7.65
N LEU A 157 -7.37 11.59 8.89
CA LEU A 157 -8.22 10.43 9.21
C LEU A 157 -9.47 10.80 10.00
N LEU A 158 -9.33 11.67 11.00
CA LEU A 158 -10.38 12.11 11.92
C LEU A 158 -10.08 13.56 12.32
N SER A 159 -11.10 14.37 12.54
CA SER A 159 -10.93 15.64 13.24
C SER A 159 -10.77 15.40 14.75
N PRO A 160 -10.24 16.37 15.52
CA PRO A 160 -10.22 16.29 16.97
C PRO A 160 -11.62 16.07 17.60
N ALA A 161 -12.70 16.53 16.93
CA ALA A 161 -14.06 16.40 17.43
C ALA A 161 -14.60 14.97 17.29
N GLU A 162 -14.47 14.36 16.12
CA GLU A 162 -14.85 12.95 15.91
C GLU A 162 -14.01 12.04 16.80
N LEU A 163 -12.69 12.25 16.82
CA LEU A 163 -11.76 11.43 17.59
C LEU A 163 -12.10 11.45 19.09
N MET A 164 -12.50 12.61 19.65
CA MET A 164 -12.91 12.71 21.05
C MET A 164 -14.34 12.20 21.34
N ALA A 165 -15.15 11.95 20.31
CA ALA A 165 -16.46 11.29 20.44
C ALA A 165 -16.36 9.75 20.47
N LEU A 166 -15.34 9.15 19.83
CA LEU A 166 -15.17 7.69 19.77
C LEU A 166 -15.04 7.02 21.16
N PRO A 167 -15.50 5.77 21.33
CA PRO A 167 -15.54 5.11 22.64
C PRO A 167 -14.15 4.68 23.12
N THR A 168 -13.85 4.84 24.42
CA THR A 168 -12.63 4.29 25.06
C THR A 168 -12.87 2.91 25.68
N SER A 169 -13.65 2.07 25.00
CA SER A 169 -14.00 0.70 25.42
C SER A 169 -14.59 -0.09 24.25
N GLY A 170 -14.60 -1.42 24.37
CA GLY A 170 -15.18 -2.32 23.36
C GLY A 170 -14.16 -2.76 22.30
N PRO A 171 -14.54 -3.71 21.41
CA PRO A 171 -13.59 -4.51 20.66
C PRO A 171 -12.52 -3.72 19.88
N GLY A 172 -12.90 -2.71 19.10
CA GLY A 172 -11.95 -1.88 18.34
C GLY A 172 -10.96 -1.11 19.23
N TRP A 173 -11.43 -0.59 20.36
CA TRP A 173 -10.56 0.08 21.35
C TRP A 173 -9.64 -0.91 22.07
N ASP A 174 -10.19 -2.07 22.46
CA ASP A 174 -9.44 -3.12 23.14
C ASP A 174 -8.33 -3.68 22.22
N ALA A 175 -8.56 -3.74 20.90
CA ALA A 175 -7.55 -4.08 19.90
C ALA A 175 -6.44 -3.03 19.77
N ILE A 176 -6.78 -1.74 19.76
CA ILE A 176 -5.80 -0.64 19.80
C ILE A 176 -4.96 -0.74 21.08
N MET A 177 -5.59 -0.84 22.25
CA MET A 177 -4.90 -0.88 23.53
C MET A 177 -4.08 -2.16 23.73
N ALA A 178 -4.52 -3.30 23.18
CA ALA A 178 -3.71 -4.51 23.14
C ALA A 178 -2.43 -4.33 22.32
N ARG A 179 -2.48 -3.58 21.20
CA ARG A 179 -1.30 -3.27 20.39
C ARG A 179 -0.39 -2.22 21.04
N VAL A 180 -0.95 -1.24 21.75
CA VAL A 180 -0.18 -0.28 22.56
C VAL A 180 0.55 -1.00 23.71
N ALA A 181 -0.11 -1.94 24.39
CA ALA A 181 0.50 -2.71 25.48
C ALA A 181 1.51 -3.77 24.99
N LYS A 182 1.40 -4.22 23.75
CA LYS A 182 2.28 -5.22 23.11
C LYS A 182 2.58 -4.84 21.66
N PRO A 183 3.44 -3.81 21.43
CA PRO A 183 3.87 -3.46 20.08
C PRO A 183 4.67 -4.61 19.45
N TYR A 184 4.68 -4.68 18.12
CA TYR A 184 5.46 -5.66 17.37
C TYR A 184 6.97 -5.46 17.54
N GLY A 185 7.42 -4.20 17.68
CA GLY A 185 8.81 -3.91 18.05
C GLY A 185 9.81 -4.08 16.91
N GLY A 186 9.48 -3.55 15.73
CA GLY A 186 10.30 -3.66 14.52
C GLY A 186 11.48 -2.67 14.42
N SER A 187 12.02 -2.54 13.20
CA SER A 187 13.13 -1.65 12.85
C SER A 187 12.73 -0.17 12.70
N TYR A 188 11.44 0.09 12.46
CA TYR A 188 10.86 1.38 12.11
C TYR A 188 11.60 2.03 10.93
N THR A 189 11.84 1.24 9.88
CA THR A 189 12.59 1.65 8.69
C THR A 189 11.73 1.42 7.45
N LEU A 190 11.49 2.47 6.66
CA LEU A 190 10.72 2.37 5.44
C LEU A 190 11.42 1.46 4.42
N GLY A 191 10.62 0.66 3.70
CA GLY A 191 11.09 -0.34 2.75
C GLY A 191 11.35 -1.72 3.39
N THR A 192 11.23 -1.87 4.70
CA THR A 192 11.25 -3.17 5.39
C THR A 192 9.84 -3.75 5.46
N ARG A 193 9.62 -5.01 5.05
CA ARG A 193 8.30 -5.68 5.15
C ARG A 193 7.97 -6.11 6.57
N GLU A 194 7.66 -5.13 7.42
CA GLU A 194 7.33 -5.32 8.83
C GLU A 194 6.08 -4.53 9.25
N ASP A 195 5.51 -4.98 10.36
CA ASP A 195 4.24 -4.50 10.94
C ASP A 195 4.40 -3.27 11.85
N ALA A 196 5.59 -2.67 11.92
CA ALA A 196 5.95 -1.61 12.87
C ALA A 196 5.15 -0.30 12.69
N ASN A 197 4.64 -0.01 11.49
CA ASN A 197 3.75 1.12 11.23
C ASN A 197 2.42 1.02 12.01
N LYS A 198 1.94 -0.20 12.30
CA LYS A 198 0.75 -0.42 13.11
C LYS A 198 0.97 -0.12 14.60
N ASP A 199 2.20 -0.27 15.09
CA ASP A 199 2.56 0.15 16.45
C ASP A 199 2.36 1.66 16.58
N VAL A 200 2.80 2.42 15.57
CA VAL A 200 2.68 3.88 15.51
C VAL A 200 1.20 4.30 15.40
N LEU A 201 0.42 3.68 14.51
CA LEU A 201 -1.02 3.99 14.37
C LEU A 201 -1.78 3.75 15.67
N ALA A 202 -1.54 2.64 16.37
CA ALA A 202 -2.20 2.33 17.64
C ALA A 202 -1.86 3.37 18.74
N HIS A 203 -0.59 3.77 18.84
CA HIS A 203 -0.16 4.83 19.76
C HIS A 203 -0.68 6.22 19.36
N ALA A 204 -0.88 6.49 18.07
CA ALA A 204 -1.45 7.75 17.60
C ALA A 204 -2.94 7.87 17.97
N LEU A 205 -3.74 6.84 17.65
CA LEU A 205 -5.16 6.79 18.00
C LEU A 205 -5.36 6.88 19.51
N ALA A 206 -4.65 6.06 20.30
CA ALA A 206 -4.75 6.10 21.77
C ALA A 206 -4.18 7.38 22.39
N GLY A 207 -3.07 7.89 21.86
CA GLY A 207 -2.38 9.09 22.36
C GLY A 207 -3.16 10.37 22.12
N ALA A 208 -3.81 10.49 20.97
CA ALA A 208 -4.77 11.55 20.70
C ALA A 208 -6.01 11.40 21.60
N ARG A 209 -6.60 10.20 21.68
CA ARG A 209 -7.88 9.95 22.34
C ARG A 209 -7.88 10.19 23.85
N LEU A 210 -6.74 9.93 24.49
CA LEU A 210 -6.54 10.03 25.94
C LEU A 210 -5.73 11.27 26.34
N ASP A 211 -5.34 12.12 25.38
CA ASP A 211 -4.35 13.19 25.54
C ASP A 211 -3.07 12.72 26.27
N ASN A 212 -2.49 11.61 25.80
CA ASN A 212 -1.41 10.90 26.48
C ASN A 212 -0.04 11.21 25.86
N ASP A 213 0.73 12.07 26.53
CA ASP A 213 2.09 12.49 26.12
C ASP A 213 3.06 11.33 25.89
N ALA A 214 2.95 10.22 26.61
CA ALA A 214 3.85 9.07 26.41
C ALA A 214 3.54 8.33 25.10
N TYR A 215 2.26 8.23 24.72
CA TYR A 215 1.85 7.64 23.45
C TYR A 215 2.11 8.60 22.27
N LYS A 216 1.84 9.90 22.44
CA LYS A 216 2.24 10.95 21.47
C LYS A 216 3.76 10.98 21.28
N GLY A 217 4.52 10.88 22.38
CA GLY A 217 5.98 10.79 22.39
C GLY A 217 6.52 9.57 21.63
N PHE A 218 5.91 8.40 21.80
CA PHE A 218 6.25 7.21 21.01
C PHE A 218 6.10 7.47 19.51
N VAL A 219 4.99 8.06 19.08
CA VAL A 219 4.72 8.38 17.66
C VAL A 219 5.74 9.39 17.13
N ARG A 220 5.95 10.48 17.87
CA ARG A 220 6.96 11.53 17.59
C ARG A 220 8.35 10.93 17.37
N ASP A 221 8.79 10.00 18.24
CA ASP A 221 10.06 9.29 18.08
C ASP A 221 10.10 8.37 16.86
N LYS A 222 8.96 7.77 16.46
CA LYS A 222 8.93 6.90 15.26
C LYS A 222 8.89 7.70 13.96
N VAL A 223 8.32 8.90 13.98
CA VAL A 223 8.40 9.87 12.86
C VAL A 223 9.85 10.34 12.68
N GLU A 224 10.54 10.76 13.74
CA GLU A 224 11.97 11.10 13.64
C GLU A 224 12.84 9.91 13.20
N ARG A 225 12.47 8.70 13.64
CA ARG A 225 13.17 7.46 13.25
C ARG A 225 13.07 7.15 11.76
N ILE A 226 11.91 7.28 11.10
CA ILE A 226 11.84 7.01 9.64
C ILE A 226 12.62 8.03 8.81
N MET A 227 12.78 9.27 9.31
CA MET A 227 13.57 10.32 8.65
C MET A 227 15.09 10.09 8.77
N THR A 228 15.52 9.46 9.87
CA THR A 228 16.94 9.31 10.25
C THR A 228 17.49 7.89 10.06
N ALA A 229 16.62 6.90 9.82
CA ALA A 229 17.03 5.56 9.44
C ALA A 229 17.67 5.55 8.03
N PRO A 230 18.64 4.66 7.75
CA PRO A 230 19.08 4.40 6.39
C PRO A 230 17.90 3.92 5.54
N ARG A 231 17.53 4.69 4.50
CA ARG A 231 16.44 4.33 3.58
C ARG A 231 16.76 3.02 2.87
N ASN A 232 15.86 2.05 2.92
CA ASN A 232 15.90 0.89 2.04
C ASN A 232 15.29 1.28 0.68
N ASP A 233 16.12 1.38 -0.36
CA ASP A 233 15.69 1.74 -1.71
C ASP A 233 15.26 0.52 -2.57
N GLY A 234 15.47 -0.69 -2.06
CA GLY A 234 15.27 -1.95 -2.79
C GLY A 234 13.85 -2.52 -2.80
N ASP A 235 12.93 -2.02 -1.98
CA ASP A 235 11.52 -2.45 -1.97
C ASP A 235 10.54 -1.28 -1.73
N LEU A 236 10.31 -0.53 -2.79
CA LEU A 236 9.33 0.56 -2.82
C LEU A 236 7.96 0.15 -2.24
N LEU A 237 7.47 -1.08 -2.48
CA LEU A 237 6.13 -1.49 -2.05
C LEU A 237 5.95 -1.46 -0.53
N ALA A 238 6.99 -1.79 0.24
CA ALA A 238 6.95 -1.65 1.70
C ALA A 238 6.83 -0.17 2.12
N THR A 239 7.62 0.72 1.50
CA THR A 239 7.52 2.17 1.75
C THR A 239 6.14 2.72 1.41
N LEU A 240 5.56 2.36 0.26
CA LEU A 240 4.20 2.79 -0.16
C LEU A 240 3.10 2.30 0.79
N ARG A 241 3.30 1.16 1.46
CA ARG A 241 2.37 0.64 2.46
C ARG A 241 2.48 1.39 3.78
N GLN A 242 3.71 1.69 4.19
CA GLN A 242 4.01 2.21 5.53
C GLN A 242 3.93 3.74 5.62
N LEU A 243 4.39 4.50 4.61
CA LEU A 243 4.61 5.94 4.74
C LEU A 243 3.32 6.70 5.07
N GLN A 244 2.21 6.39 4.39
CA GLN A 244 0.88 6.94 4.71
C GLN A 244 0.49 6.77 6.19
N THR A 245 0.84 5.63 6.81
CA THR A 245 0.53 5.36 8.21
C THR A 245 1.26 6.33 9.14
N TYR A 246 2.53 6.64 8.85
CA TYR A 246 3.32 7.60 9.63
C TYR A 246 2.82 9.04 9.44
N VAL A 247 2.43 9.41 8.22
CA VAL A 247 1.86 10.75 7.91
C VAL A 247 0.54 10.95 8.66
N VAL A 248 -0.38 9.99 8.57
CA VAL A 248 -1.65 9.99 9.34
C VAL A 248 -1.38 10.01 10.86
N SER A 249 -0.38 9.26 11.33
CA SER A 249 -0.05 9.23 12.77
C SER A 249 0.49 10.56 13.29
N ALA A 250 1.25 11.29 12.47
CA ALA A 250 1.77 12.62 12.82
C ALA A 250 0.66 13.68 12.90
N ASP A 251 -0.34 13.60 12.02
CA ASP A 251 -1.54 14.43 12.02
C ASP A 251 -2.41 14.14 13.27
N LEU A 252 -2.70 12.88 13.54
CA LEU A 252 -3.51 12.45 14.69
C LEU A 252 -2.97 12.94 16.05
N ILE A 253 -1.65 13.02 16.25
CA ILE A 253 -1.06 13.51 17.52
C ILE A 253 -0.95 15.04 17.60
N ASP A 254 -1.33 15.77 16.55
CA ASP A 254 -0.95 17.16 16.27
C ASP A 254 0.55 17.39 16.46
N LEU A 255 1.37 16.79 15.59
CA LEU A 255 2.83 16.92 15.66
C LEU A 255 3.27 18.39 15.49
N ALA A 256 2.49 19.22 14.80
CA ALA A 256 2.77 20.65 14.62
C ALA A 256 2.70 21.44 15.93
N SER A 257 1.78 21.08 16.84
CA SER A 257 1.76 21.62 18.22
C SER A 257 2.68 20.85 19.18
N PHE A 258 2.82 19.53 19.03
CA PHE A 258 3.50 18.66 20.00
C PHE A 258 5.04 18.68 19.88
N ASP A 259 5.60 18.70 18.67
CA ASP A 259 7.02 18.98 18.42
C ASP A 259 7.16 19.78 17.12
N PRO A 260 6.95 21.12 17.16
CA PRO A 260 7.00 21.98 15.97
C PRO A 260 8.35 21.91 15.24
N ALA A 261 9.43 21.58 15.97
CA ALA A 261 10.78 21.47 15.42
C ALA A 261 11.03 20.12 14.73
N LEU A 262 10.32 19.05 15.10
CA LEU A 262 10.23 17.84 14.29
C LEU A 262 9.27 18.02 13.12
N ASP A 263 8.09 18.61 13.29
CA ASP A 263 7.12 18.82 12.21
C ASP A 263 7.73 19.57 11.01
N ALA A 264 8.39 20.72 11.26
CA ALA A 264 9.04 21.48 10.18
C ALA A 264 10.10 20.66 9.41
N ARG A 265 10.83 19.77 10.12
CA ARG A 265 11.79 18.84 9.50
C ARG A 265 11.06 17.70 8.75
N PHE A 266 9.98 17.17 9.31
CA PHE A 266 9.20 16.09 8.73
C PHE A 266 8.50 16.54 7.44
N ARG A 267 7.87 17.73 7.42
CA ARG A 267 7.32 18.36 6.21
C ARG A 267 8.37 18.47 5.10
N THR A 268 9.54 19.01 5.44
CA THR A 268 10.67 19.18 4.51
C THR A 268 11.15 17.83 3.96
N TRP A 269 11.28 16.82 4.82
CA TRP A 269 11.69 15.48 4.43
C TRP A 269 10.63 14.76 3.59
N LEU A 270 9.34 14.84 3.97
CA LEU A 270 8.22 14.18 3.32
C LEU A 270 8.02 14.69 1.89
N ALA A 271 8.13 16.01 1.69
CA ALA A 271 8.07 16.64 0.37
C ALA A 271 9.18 16.13 -0.58
N ALA A 272 10.34 15.73 -0.04
CA ALA A 272 11.40 15.07 -0.80
C ALA A 272 11.16 13.56 -0.96
N GLU A 273 10.69 12.85 0.07
CA GLU A 273 10.48 11.40 0.06
C GLU A 273 9.44 10.96 -0.99
N VAL A 274 8.31 11.67 -1.12
CA VAL A 274 7.30 11.36 -2.15
C VAL A 274 7.83 11.54 -3.58
N ARG A 275 8.88 12.35 -3.75
CA ARG A 275 9.58 12.63 -5.02
C ARG A 275 10.85 11.76 -5.20
N PHE A 276 11.34 11.06 -4.18
CA PHE A 276 12.53 10.20 -4.24
C PHE A 276 12.31 9.01 -5.18
N SER A 277 13.29 8.70 -6.03
CA SER A 277 13.20 7.59 -6.99
C SER A 277 13.89 6.34 -6.44
N TYR A 278 13.10 5.39 -5.95
CA TYR A 278 13.57 4.12 -5.42
C TYR A 278 14.05 3.20 -6.55
N SER A 279 15.06 2.37 -6.28
CA SER A 279 15.72 1.51 -7.28
C SER A 279 15.02 0.16 -7.46
N GLY A 280 14.43 -0.38 -6.39
CA GLY A 280 13.78 -1.69 -6.36
C GLY A 280 12.29 -1.67 -6.01
N GLY A 281 11.68 -2.86 -6.00
CA GLY A 281 10.24 -3.06 -5.84
C GLY A 281 9.46 -2.74 -7.14
N GLY A 282 9.00 -3.78 -7.85
CA GLY A 282 8.04 -3.65 -8.96
C GLY A 282 8.45 -2.77 -10.15
N GLY A 283 9.73 -2.43 -10.29
CA GLY A 283 10.25 -1.52 -11.33
C GLY A 283 10.61 -0.12 -10.84
N GLY A 284 10.55 0.15 -9.53
CA GLY A 284 11.08 1.36 -8.89
C GLY A 284 10.34 2.66 -9.24
N GLY A 285 11.04 3.79 -9.14
CA GLY A 285 10.49 5.14 -9.29
C GLY A 285 10.02 5.74 -7.96
N SER A 286 9.33 6.88 -8.02
CA SER A 286 8.81 7.62 -6.84
C SER A 286 7.34 7.33 -6.54
N VAL A 287 6.86 7.74 -5.36
CA VAL A 287 5.43 7.66 -4.95
C VAL A 287 4.53 8.26 -6.03
N ILE A 288 4.78 9.53 -6.36
CA ILE A 288 4.07 10.28 -7.43
C ILE A 288 4.01 9.46 -8.71
N SER A 289 5.17 9.07 -9.22
CA SER A 289 5.29 8.40 -10.52
C SER A 289 4.75 6.96 -10.52
N ASN A 290 4.58 6.34 -9.35
CA ASN A 290 3.92 5.04 -9.23
C ASN A 290 2.40 5.19 -9.24
N HIS A 291 1.86 6.22 -8.59
CA HIS A 291 0.44 6.55 -8.68
C HIS A 291 0.04 6.88 -10.13
N ASP A 292 0.81 7.73 -10.82
CA ASP A 292 0.53 8.12 -12.22
C ASP A 292 0.56 6.95 -13.22
N LYS A 293 1.32 5.89 -12.93
CA LYS A 293 1.72 4.86 -13.92
C LYS A 293 1.18 3.46 -13.65
N LYS A 294 0.85 3.11 -12.40
CA LYS A 294 0.47 1.74 -12.04
C LYS A 294 -1.01 1.72 -11.60
N PRO A 295 -1.94 1.24 -12.43
CA PRO A 295 -3.36 1.23 -12.10
C PRO A 295 -3.75 0.07 -11.14
N ASN A 296 -2.85 -0.30 -10.23
CA ASN A 296 -2.86 -1.56 -9.48
C ASN A 296 -2.35 -1.41 -8.05
N ASN A 297 -2.22 -2.50 -7.31
CA ASN A 297 -1.85 -2.51 -5.89
C ASN A 297 -0.59 -1.69 -5.49
N TYR A 298 0.34 -1.43 -6.41
CA TYR A 298 1.44 -0.49 -6.13
C TYR A 298 0.95 0.96 -6.18
N GLY A 299 0.28 1.34 -7.27
CA GLY A 299 -0.20 2.70 -7.47
C GLY A 299 -1.34 3.10 -6.54
N THR A 300 -2.16 2.16 -6.05
CA THR A 300 -3.19 2.47 -5.05
C THR A 300 -2.58 2.81 -3.69
N HIS A 301 -1.61 2.03 -3.19
CA HIS A 301 -0.86 2.40 -1.98
C HIS A 301 -0.04 3.69 -2.18
N ALA A 302 0.49 3.92 -3.39
CA ALA A 302 1.12 5.19 -3.73
C ALA A 302 0.14 6.35 -3.76
N GLY A 303 -1.09 6.13 -4.21
CA GLY A 303 -2.16 7.13 -4.27
C GLY A 303 -2.62 7.56 -2.88
N ALA A 304 -2.82 6.62 -1.96
CA ALA A 304 -3.09 6.94 -0.56
C ALA A 304 -1.90 7.64 0.11
N THR A 305 -0.67 7.17 -0.11
CA THR A 305 0.54 7.89 0.38
C THR A 305 0.65 9.31 -0.19
N ARG A 306 0.31 9.53 -1.47
CA ARG A 306 0.34 10.84 -2.13
C ARG A 306 -0.74 11.77 -1.58
N VAL A 307 -1.97 11.28 -1.42
CA VAL A 307 -3.08 12.04 -0.81
C VAL A 307 -2.74 12.42 0.64
N ALA A 308 -2.31 11.46 1.47
CA ALA A 308 -1.93 11.72 2.86
C ALA A 308 -0.82 12.79 2.95
N ALA A 309 0.22 12.67 2.12
CA ALA A 309 1.30 13.64 2.10
C ALA A 309 0.87 15.03 1.60
N ALA A 310 0.01 15.11 0.57
CA ALA A 310 -0.48 16.37 0.06
C ALA A 310 -1.33 17.14 1.10
N ILE A 311 -2.25 16.45 1.78
CA ILE A 311 -3.05 17.03 2.87
C ILE A 311 -2.14 17.46 4.02
N TYR A 312 -1.22 16.60 4.47
CA TYR A 312 -0.30 16.94 5.57
C TYR A 312 0.54 18.18 5.25
N LEU A 313 1.04 18.31 4.02
CA LEU A 313 1.90 19.41 3.58
C LEU A 313 1.13 20.71 3.27
N GLY A 314 -0.18 20.65 3.02
CA GLY A 314 -0.96 21.76 2.45
C GLY A 314 -0.65 22.01 0.97
N ASP A 315 -0.33 20.95 0.21
CA ASP A 315 0.00 21.02 -1.22
C ASP A 315 -1.26 20.75 -2.05
N ASP A 316 -2.17 21.75 -2.11
CA ASP A 316 -3.47 21.67 -2.82
C ASP A 316 -3.32 21.24 -4.30
N ALA A 317 -2.22 21.64 -4.94
CA ALA A 317 -1.94 21.29 -6.34
C ALA A 317 -1.58 19.81 -6.50
N GLU A 318 -0.78 19.26 -5.58
CA GLU A 318 -0.48 17.84 -5.53
C GLU A 318 -1.69 17.00 -5.07
N LEU A 319 -2.53 17.55 -4.19
CA LEU A 319 -3.80 16.94 -3.79
C LEU A 319 -4.75 16.83 -4.98
N GLN A 320 -4.96 17.91 -5.74
CA GLN A 320 -5.74 17.91 -6.99
C GLN A 320 -5.19 16.90 -8.00
N ALA A 321 -3.86 16.85 -8.18
CA ALA A 321 -3.22 15.90 -9.09
C ALA A 321 -3.41 14.43 -8.64
N ALA A 322 -3.34 14.16 -7.33
CA ALA A 322 -3.64 12.83 -6.80
C ALA A 322 -5.13 12.45 -6.92
N ARG A 323 -6.02 13.40 -6.62
CA ARG A 323 -7.47 13.30 -6.77
C ARG A 323 -7.87 12.97 -8.20
N ASP A 324 -7.26 13.61 -9.19
CA ASP A 324 -7.58 13.38 -10.60
C ASP A 324 -7.08 12.01 -11.11
N VAL A 325 -5.91 11.54 -10.67
CA VAL A 325 -5.48 10.14 -10.92
C VAL A 325 -6.50 9.16 -10.34
N TRP A 326 -7.00 9.39 -9.13
CA TRP A 326 -8.01 8.53 -8.51
C TRP A 326 -9.36 8.59 -9.22
N TYR A 327 -9.83 9.78 -9.60
CA TYR A 327 -11.06 9.95 -10.37
C TYR A 327 -11.00 9.17 -11.69
N GLY A 328 -9.93 9.32 -12.46
CA GLY A 328 -9.71 8.56 -13.69
C GLY A 328 -9.36 7.08 -13.49
N TRP A 329 -9.02 6.64 -12.27
CA TRP A 329 -8.87 5.21 -11.92
C TRP A 329 -10.25 4.58 -11.67
N ALA A 330 -11.10 5.27 -10.90
CA ALA A 330 -12.42 4.82 -10.46
C ALA A 330 -13.51 4.87 -11.54
N THR A 331 -13.49 5.91 -12.38
CA THR A 331 -14.51 6.15 -13.43
C THR A 331 -14.15 5.54 -14.78
N GLY A 332 -12.87 5.30 -15.04
CA GLY A 332 -12.37 5.01 -16.39
C GLY A 332 -12.46 6.19 -17.38
N ASP A 333 -12.72 7.42 -16.90
CA ASP A 333 -12.78 8.62 -17.75
C ASP A 333 -11.41 8.87 -18.44
N PRO A 334 -11.34 8.84 -19.79
CA PRO A 334 -10.09 9.08 -20.51
C PRO A 334 -9.53 10.49 -20.33
N ALA A 335 -10.33 11.49 -19.93
CA ALA A 335 -9.83 12.84 -19.64
C ALA A 335 -8.94 12.88 -18.39
N TYR A 336 -9.14 11.93 -17.46
CA TYR A 336 -8.39 11.78 -16.21
C TYR A 336 -7.50 10.52 -16.20
N SER A 337 -7.50 9.74 -17.28
CA SER A 337 -6.65 8.55 -17.40
C SER A 337 -5.26 8.96 -17.90
N HIS A 338 -4.28 8.99 -16.99
CA HIS A 338 -2.91 9.39 -17.30
C HIS A 338 -2.34 8.52 -18.44
N THR A 339 -1.88 9.15 -19.52
CA THR A 339 -1.27 8.49 -20.70
C THR A 339 0.00 7.70 -20.37
N THR A 340 0.55 7.89 -19.17
CA THR A 340 1.70 7.16 -18.63
C THR A 340 1.33 5.84 -17.94
N ARG A 341 0.03 5.52 -17.79
CA ARG A 341 -0.46 4.26 -17.20
C ARG A 341 0.01 3.05 -18.00
N LYS A 342 0.43 2.00 -17.30
CA LYS A 342 0.93 0.76 -17.87
C LYS A 342 0.12 -0.42 -17.36
N TRP A 343 -0.29 -1.26 -18.30
CA TRP A 343 -1.04 -2.49 -18.09
C TRP A 343 -0.16 -3.67 -18.46
N THR A 344 -0.19 -4.75 -17.68
CA THR A 344 0.49 -6.01 -18.00
C THR A 344 -0.41 -6.98 -18.74
N GLY A 345 -1.73 -6.85 -18.60
CA GLY A 345 -2.73 -7.56 -19.40
C GLY A 345 -4.08 -6.85 -19.43
N THR A 346 -4.89 -7.15 -20.44
CA THR A 346 -6.20 -6.52 -20.65
C THR A 346 -7.36 -7.52 -20.76
N SER A 347 -7.13 -8.81 -20.51
CA SER A 347 -8.21 -9.81 -20.58
C SER A 347 -9.30 -9.57 -19.53
N TRP A 348 -8.97 -9.12 -18.32
CA TRP A 348 -9.95 -8.78 -17.27
C TRP A 348 -10.61 -7.41 -17.43
N GLN A 349 -10.22 -6.60 -18.43
CA GLN A 349 -10.81 -5.29 -18.70
C GLN A 349 -12.19 -5.39 -19.35
N CYS A 350 -13.07 -4.43 -19.09
CA CYS A 350 -14.36 -4.35 -19.76
C CYS A 350 -14.20 -4.12 -21.28
N ASP A 351 -13.48 -3.05 -21.64
CA ASP A 351 -12.99 -2.80 -23.00
C ASP A 351 -11.45 -2.90 -23.00
N PRO A 352 -10.86 -3.93 -23.61
CA PRO A 352 -9.41 -4.08 -23.71
C PRO A 352 -8.68 -2.91 -24.40
N ASN A 353 -9.38 -2.07 -25.15
CA ASN A 353 -8.84 -0.88 -25.83
C ASN A 353 -8.97 0.40 -24.98
N ARG A 354 -9.83 0.38 -23.94
CA ARG A 354 -10.05 1.48 -22.99
C ARG A 354 -9.91 0.99 -21.54
N PRO A 355 -8.72 0.51 -21.14
CA PRO A 355 -8.53 -0.11 -19.85
C PRO A 355 -8.73 0.89 -18.68
N ALA A 356 -9.55 0.48 -17.71
CA ALA A 356 -9.89 1.23 -16.50
C ALA A 356 -9.24 0.61 -15.25
N GLY A 357 -9.07 1.42 -14.19
CA GLY A 357 -8.47 0.95 -12.93
C GLY A 357 -9.32 -0.08 -12.21
N ILE A 358 -10.63 0.16 -12.26
CA ILE A 358 -11.70 -0.74 -11.88
C ILE A 358 -12.75 -0.74 -13.00
N ASN A 359 -13.40 -1.88 -13.26
CA ASN A 359 -14.43 -1.98 -14.29
C ASN A 359 -15.72 -1.23 -13.89
N GLY A 360 -16.32 -0.55 -14.86
CA GLY A 360 -17.58 0.19 -14.71
C GLY A 360 -18.81 -0.68 -14.49
N ALA A 361 -19.90 -0.05 -14.04
CA ALA A 361 -21.14 -0.72 -13.68
C ALA A 361 -21.75 -1.55 -14.82
N GLY A 362 -22.31 -2.70 -14.47
CA GLY A 362 -22.98 -3.61 -15.42
C GLY A 362 -22.03 -4.35 -16.37
N CYS A 363 -20.71 -4.23 -16.21
CA CYS A 363 -19.76 -4.93 -17.06
C CYS A 363 -19.85 -6.46 -16.91
N ALA A 364 -19.95 -7.18 -18.03
CA ALA A 364 -19.96 -8.64 -18.05
C ALA A 364 -19.28 -9.18 -19.33
N ARG A 365 -18.71 -10.39 -19.25
CA ARG A 365 -18.24 -11.15 -20.41
C ARG A 365 -18.61 -12.61 -20.27
N ASP A 366 -19.10 -13.22 -21.35
CA ASP A 366 -19.49 -14.63 -21.42
C ASP A 366 -20.48 -15.07 -20.31
N GLY A 367 -21.29 -14.14 -19.81
CA GLY A 367 -22.23 -14.35 -18.70
C GLY A 367 -21.63 -14.22 -17.29
N GLN A 368 -20.32 -14.04 -17.15
CA GLN A 368 -19.66 -13.72 -15.89
C GLN A 368 -19.63 -12.20 -15.67
N SER A 369 -19.94 -11.75 -14.45
CA SER A 369 -19.78 -10.34 -14.08
C SER A 369 -18.31 -9.96 -13.96
N LEU A 370 -17.94 -8.89 -14.65
CA LEU A 370 -16.66 -8.20 -14.59
C LEU A 370 -16.76 -6.87 -13.84
N ASP A 371 -17.97 -6.47 -13.43
CA ASP A 371 -18.24 -5.27 -12.67
C ASP A 371 -17.46 -5.27 -11.33
N GLY A 372 -16.85 -4.13 -10.95
CA GLY A 372 -16.05 -4.02 -9.72
C GLY A 372 -14.69 -4.75 -9.73
N VAL A 373 -14.34 -5.49 -10.79
CA VAL A 373 -13.01 -6.10 -10.94
C VAL A 373 -11.95 -5.01 -11.07
N ILE A 374 -10.83 -5.19 -10.35
CA ILE A 374 -9.58 -4.41 -10.53
C ILE A 374 -8.67 -5.21 -11.50
N PRO A 375 -8.64 -4.89 -12.82
CA PRO A 375 -8.20 -5.88 -13.81
C PRO A 375 -6.71 -6.21 -13.77
N GLU A 376 -5.86 -5.20 -13.48
CA GLU A 376 -4.39 -5.31 -13.43
C GLU A 376 -3.89 -6.07 -12.17
N ASP A 377 -4.77 -6.30 -11.19
CA ASP A 377 -4.50 -7.14 -10.02
C ASP A 377 -5.16 -8.52 -10.12
N GLN A 378 -6.30 -8.61 -10.81
CA GLN A 378 -6.96 -9.87 -11.14
C GLN A 378 -6.17 -10.70 -12.16
N VAL A 379 -5.58 -10.07 -13.19
CA VAL A 379 -4.79 -10.76 -14.22
C VAL A 379 -3.55 -11.49 -13.67
N ARG A 380 -3.11 -11.16 -12.45
CA ARG A 380 -1.90 -11.74 -11.84
C ARG A 380 -2.06 -13.20 -11.39
N CYS A 381 -3.29 -13.72 -11.30
CA CYS A 381 -3.54 -15.16 -11.10
C CYS A 381 -3.87 -15.90 -12.41
N GLY A 382 -4.01 -15.18 -13.54
CA GLY A 382 -4.29 -15.75 -14.85
C GLY A 382 -5.11 -14.81 -15.75
N GLU A 383 -5.17 -15.14 -17.04
CA GLU A 383 -6.08 -14.48 -18.00
C GLU A 383 -7.56 -14.70 -17.64
N PHE A 384 -8.47 -13.94 -18.27
CA PHE A 384 -9.90 -14.03 -18.00
C PHE A 384 -10.47 -15.46 -18.04
N SER A 385 -11.17 -15.82 -16.96
CA SER A 385 -11.86 -17.10 -16.78
C SER A 385 -13.25 -16.87 -16.15
N ARG A 386 -14.27 -17.63 -16.57
CA ARG A 386 -15.64 -17.51 -16.02
C ARG A 386 -15.69 -17.75 -14.51
N THR A 387 -14.91 -18.69 -14.00
CA THR A 387 -14.60 -18.80 -12.57
C THR A 387 -13.34 -17.99 -12.32
N PRO A 388 -13.38 -16.85 -11.61
CA PRO A 388 -12.18 -16.07 -11.35
C PRO A 388 -11.18 -16.81 -10.49
N CYS A 389 -9.90 -16.70 -10.83
CA CYS A 389 -8.82 -17.20 -9.97
C CYS A 389 -8.69 -16.36 -8.70
N GLU A 390 -8.27 -16.98 -7.60
CA GLU A 390 -8.05 -16.31 -6.32
C GLU A 390 -6.74 -15.50 -6.34
N THR A 391 -6.77 -14.27 -5.79
CA THR A 391 -5.59 -13.39 -5.76
C THR A 391 -5.61 -12.45 -4.55
N ASN A 392 -4.47 -12.33 -3.87
CA ASN A 392 -4.32 -11.35 -2.78
C ASN A 392 -4.13 -9.90 -3.30
N TYR A 393 -3.86 -9.72 -4.59
CA TYR A 393 -3.51 -8.42 -5.16
C TYR A 393 -4.72 -7.47 -5.23
N ILE A 394 -5.93 -7.95 -5.51
CA ILE A 394 -7.15 -7.13 -5.48
C ILE A 394 -7.44 -6.58 -4.07
N HIS A 395 -7.09 -7.32 -3.02
CA HIS A 395 -7.21 -6.85 -1.65
C HIS A 395 -6.17 -5.75 -1.35
N GLY A 396 -4.90 -5.95 -1.73
CA GLY A 396 -3.88 -4.91 -1.63
C GLY A 396 -4.17 -3.67 -2.50
N ALA A 397 -4.92 -3.82 -3.59
CA ALA A 397 -5.39 -2.70 -4.39
C ALA A 397 -6.44 -1.88 -3.62
N THR A 398 -7.42 -2.57 -3.05
CA THR A 398 -8.50 -2.00 -2.23
C THR A 398 -7.95 -1.33 -0.97
N ASP A 399 -6.93 -1.90 -0.31
CA ASP A 399 -6.25 -1.28 0.83
C ASP A 399 -5.83 0.19 0.56
N GLY A 400 -5.31 0.47 -0.64
CA GLY A 400 -4.92 1.82 -1.04
C GLY A 400 -6.13 2.68 -1.42
N MET A 401 -7.08 2.11 -2.17
CA MET A 401 -8.30 2.81 -2.59
C MET A 401 -9.15 3.26 -1.37
N THR A 402 -9.44 2.36 -0.44
CA THR A 402 -10.26 2.64 0.75
C THR A 402 -9.66 3.75 1.62
N LEU A 403 -8.34 3.75 1.86
CA LEU A 403 -7.71 4.82 2.63
C LEU A 403 -7.72 6.14 1.85
N ALA A 404 -7.38 6.12 0.55
CA ALA A 404 -7.38 7.33 -0.27
C ALA A 404 -8.78 7.96 -0.38
N PHE A 405 -9.83 7.14 -0.55
CA PHE A 405 -11.20 7.61 -0.68
C PHE A 405 -11.70 8.20 0.64
N TRP A 406 -11.36 7.62 1.79
CA TRP A 406 -11.63 8.23 3.09
C TRP A 406 -10.97 9.60 3.20
N MET A 407 -9.65 9.68 2.96
CA MET A 407 -8.90 10.94 3.06
C MET A 407 -9.39 12.02 2.07
N LEU A 408 -9.79 11.64 0.85
CA LEU A 408 -10.35 12.56 -0.15
C LEU A 408 -11.76 13.05 0.23
N ALA A 409 -12.62 12.17 0.75
CA ALA A 409 -13.95 12.55 1.24
C ALA A 409 -13.85 13.62 2.34
N ARG A 410 -12.86 13.47 3.24
CA ARG A 410 -12.55 14.46 4.30
C ARG A 410 -12.00 15.81 3.80
N GLN A 411 -11.77 15.97 2.49
CA GLN A 411 -11.42 17.26 1.88
C GLN A 411 -12.58 17.90 1.09
N GLY A 412 -13.74 17.25 1.06
CA GLY A 412 -14.94 17.73 0.36
C GLY A 412 -15.14 17.17 -1.06
N GLU A 413 -14.38 16.15 -1.45
CA GLU A 413 -14.70 15.34 -2.63
C GLU A 413 -15.78 14.29 -2.30
N ASP A 414 -16.41 13.70 -3.32
CA ASP A 414 -17.26 12.52 -3.17
C ASP A 414 -16.67 11.32 -3.93
N PRO A 415 -15.59 10.70 -3.41
CA PRO A 415 -15.00 9.52 -4.01
C PRO A 415 -15.84 8.26 -3.83
N TRP A 416 -16.81 8.27 -2.91
CA TRP A 416 -17.71 7.15 -2.68
C TRP A 416 -18.75 7.04 -3.80
N ALA A 417 -19.21 8.15 -4.38
CA ALA A 417 -20.05 8.11 -5.59
C ALA A 417 -19.28 7.78 -6.88
N TRP A 418 -17.95 7.99 -6.94
CA TRP A 418 -17.18 7.92 -8.19
C TRP A 418 -17.35 6.60 -8.95
N GLY A 419 -17.55 6.72 -10.26
CA GLY A 419 -17.67 5.60 -11.19
C GLY A 419 -18.81 4.65 -10.85
N ASP A 420 -19.97 5.19 -10.45
CA ASP A 420 -21.19 4.49 -10.03
C ASP A 420 -21.06 3.68 -8.71
N HIS A 421 -20.38 4.27 -7.72
CA HIS A 421 -20.00 3.63 -6.45
C HIS A 421 -18.95 2.53 -6.61
N ALA A 422 -17.82 2.85 -7.28
CA ALA A 422 -16.80 1.88 -7.64
C ALA A 422 -16.27 1.05 -6.46
N ALA A 423 -16.04 1.67 -5.29
CA ALA A 423 -15.57 0.98 -4.10
C ALA A 423 -16.59 -0.04 -3.54
N LEU A 424 -17.90 0.28 -3.58
CA LEU A 424 -18.96 -0.66 -3.20
C LEU A 424 -19.02 -1.87 -4.14
N ARG A 425 -18.99 -1.63 -5.46
CA ARG A 425 -19.06 -2.72 -6.46
C ARG A 425 -17.81 -3.60 -6.42
N GLN A 426 -16.64 -3.03 -6.14
CA GLN A 426 -15.42 -3.78 -5.80
C GLN A 426 -15.70 -4.83 -4.71
N MET A 427 -16.33 -4.37 -3.62
CA MET A 427 -16.59 -5.19 -2.44
C MET A 427 -17.66 -6.25 -2.72
N GLN A 428 -18.74 -5.87 -3.41
CA GLN A 428 -19.78 -6.80 -3.87
C GLN A 428 -19.22 -7.89 -4.79
N TRP A 429 -18.35 -7.55 -5.75
CA TRP A 429 -17.72 -8.53 -6.64
C TRP A 429 -16.85 -9.54 -5.87
N LYS A 430 -16.06 -9.07 -4.90
CA LYS A 430 -15.27 -9.93 -4.01
C LYS A 430 -16.15 -10.97 -3.30
N TYR A 431 -17.24 -10.55 -2.65
CA TYR A 431 -18.16 -11.48 -1.99
C TYR A 431 -18.85 -12.43 -2.97
N ALA A 432 -19.33 -11.94 -4.12
CA ALA A 432 -20.01 -12.75 -5.13
C ALA A 432 -19.13 -13.84 -5.76
N ASN A 433 -17.80 -13.65 -5.77
CA ASN A 433 -16.82 -14.58 -6.33
C ASN A 433 -15.97 -15.29 -5.27
N GLY A 434 -16.43 -15.32 -4.01
CA GLY A 434 -15.78 -16.06 -2.90
C GLY A 434 -14.52 -15.40 -2.31
N GLN A 435 -14.06 -14.29 -2.86
CA GLN A 435 -12.85 -13.56 -2.45
C GLN A 435 -13.15 -12.46 -1.41
N ALA A 436 -13.91 -12.80 -0.36
CA ALA A 436 -14.20 -11.91 0.75
C ALA A 436 -12.92 -11.51 1.54
N PRO A 437 -12.85 -10.35 2.20
CA PRO A 437 -11.65 -9.91 2.91
C PRO A 437 -11.31 -10.84 4.07
N TYR A 438 -10.06 -11.28 4.11
CA TYR A 438 -9.56 -12.26 5.06
C TYR A 438 -8.36 -11.72 5.84
N SER A 439 -8.21 -12.19 7.08
CA SER A 439 -7.12 -11.77 7.97
C SER A 439 -7.03 -10.23 8.02
N GLY A 440 -5.82 -9.66 7.91
CA GLY A 440 -5.58 -8.22 7.97
C GLY A 440 -6.42 -7.37 7.02
N PHE A 441 -6.78 -7.87 5.83
CA PHE A 441 -7.57 -7.12 4.84
C PHE A 441 -8.99 -6.75 5.30
N ARG A 442 -9.48 -7.34 6.40
CA ARG A 442 -10.81 -7.06 6.95
C ARG A 442 -11.02 -5.62 7.42
N TRP A 443 -9.95 -4.84 7.63
CA TRP A 443 -10.08 -3.41 7.95
C TRP A 443 -10.75 -2.62 6.82
N GLN A 444 -10.76 -3.14 5.59
CA GLN A 444 -11.50 -2.58 4.45
C GLN A 444 -13.01 -2.56 4.72
N ILE A 445 -13.53 -3.51 5.50
CA ILE A 445 -14.96 -3.75 5.66
C ILE A 445 -15.66 -2.56 6.33
N PRO A 446 -15.40 -2.20 7.60
CA PRO A 446 -16.16 -1.14 8.29
C PRO A 446 -16.08 0.23 7.61
N VAL A 447 -14.99 0.53 6.88
CA VAL A 447 -14.89 1.77 6.09
C VAL A 447 -15.87 1.79 4.92
N ILE A 448 -16.09 0.65 4.25
CA ILE A 448 -17.07 0.50 3.16
C ILE A 448 -18.50 0.40 3.73
N GLU A 449 -18.68 -0.25 4.88
CA GLU A 449 -19.96 -0.30 5.59
C GLU A 449 -20.44 1.11 5.96
N ALA A 450 -19.57 1.90 6.62
CA ALA A 450 -19.84 3.29 7.00
C ALA A 450 -20.04 4.22 5.80
N ALA A 451 -19.28 4.05 4.72
CA ALA A 451 -19.38 4.90 3.52
C ALA A 451 -20.68 4.69 2.71
N TYR A 452 -21.33 3.53 2.81
CA TYR A 452 -22.49 3.18 1.97
C TYR A 452 -23.75 2.74 2.72
N GLY A 453 -23.70 2.56 4.05
CA GLY A 453 -24.84 2.08 4.83
C GLY A 453 -25.21 0.63 4.51
N VAL A 454 -24.20 -0.24 4.43
CA VAL A 454 -24.33 -1.67 4.06
C VAL A 454 -23.63 -2.56 5.08
N ASP A 455 -24.10 -3.80 5.25
CA ASP A 455 -23.45 -4.80 6.11
C ASP A 455 -22.70 -5.85 5.27
N PHE A 456 -21.46 -6.16 5.64
CA PHE A 456 -20.59 -7.13 4.96
C PHE A 456 -20.00 -8.16 5.93
N ALA A 457 -20.32 -9.44 5.71
CA ALA A 457 -19.96 -10.51 6.64
C ALA A 457 -18.44 -10.66 6.82
N GLY A 458 -17.97 -10.54 8.08
CA GLY A 458 -16.61 -10.92 8.48
C GLY A 458 -15.68 -9.79 8.92
N ASN A 459 -16.17 -8.59 9.23
CA ASN A 459 -15.42 -7.59 10.00
C ASN A 459 -14.83 -8.21 11.29
N THR A 460 -13.62 -7.79 11.68
CA THR A 460 -13.05 -8.06 13.01
C THR A 460 -12.26 -6.86 13.53
N ALA A 461 -12.44 -6.54 14.81
CA ALA A 461 -11.85 -5.38 15.49
C ALA A 461 -10.31 -5.30 15.45
N ASP A 462 -9.64 -6.45 15.38
CA ASP A 462 -8.19 -6.59 15.32
C ASP A 462 -7.60 -6.42 13.91
N ALA A 463 -8.44 -6.20 12.89
CA ALA A 463 -8.03 -6.20 11.51
C ALA A 463 -7.03 -5.09 11.18
N THR A 464 -5.84 -5.51 10.74
CA THR A 464 -4.75 -4.64 10.29
C THR A 464 -4.06 -5.24 9.07
N SER A 465 -4.21 -4.64 7.88
CA SER A 465 -3.44 -5.02 6.70
C SER A 465 -2.01 -4.50 6.80
N THR A 466 -1.16 -4.85 5.84
CA THR A 466 0.24 -4.38 5.72
C THR A 466 0.41 -2.85 5.71
N ASN A 467 -0.68 -2.09 5.57
CA ASN A 467 -0.65 -0.66 5.29
C ASN A 467 -1.47 0.21 6.29
N PHE A 468 -2.52 -0.34 6.89
CA PHE A 468 -3.43 0.37 7.79
C PHE A 468 -4.29 -0.60 8.64
N GLY A 469 -5.13 -0.09 9.53
CA GLY A 469 -6.07 -0.93 10.30
C GLY A 469 -6.83 -0.20 11.40
N PHE A 470 -7.40 -0.98 12.34
CA PHE A 470 -8.24 -0.52 13.46
C PHE A 470 -9.53 0.22 13.03
N ALA A 471 -9.99 0.00 11.80
CA ALA A 471 -11.14 0.72 11.23
C ALA A 471 -12.47 0.46 11.93
N ASP A 472 -12.63 -0.70 12.56
CA ASP A 472 -13.73 -1.02 13.47
C ASP A 472 -13.91 0.01 14.61
N TRP A 473 -12.84 0.75 14.95
CA TRP A 473 -12.87 1.82 15.94
C TRP A 473 -13.09 3.22 15.36
N TRP A 474 -12.53 3.54 14.19
CA TRP A 474 -12.52 4.91 13.64
C TRP A 474 -13.48 5.16 12.47
N ALA A 475 -14.07 4.12 11.87
CA ALA A 475 -15.13 4.21 10.87
C ALA A 475 -16.44 3.73 11.48
N GLN A 476 -17.03 4.57 12.34
CA GLN A 476 -18.29 4.37 13.07
C GLN A 476 -19.27 5.52 12.77
#